data_AF-A0A7W5IIF1-F1
#
_entry.id   AF-A0A7W5IIF1-F1
#
_cell.length_a   1.000
_cell.length_b   1.000
_cell.length_c   1.000
_cell.angle_alpha   90.00
_cell.angle_beta   90.00
_cell.angle_gamma   90.00
#
_symmetry.space_group_name_H-M   'P 1'
#
loop_
_entity.id
_entity.type
_entity.pdbx_description
1 polymer ?
#
loop_
_entity_poly.entity_id
_entity_poly.type
_entity_poly.pdbx_seq_one_letter_code
_entity_poly.pdbx_strand_id
1 'polypeptide(L)'
;MDCESYHLGGKAGDCATIAPLGSWRGHFTRAQRTRVREALGLGRHAVLVTSALESLKDEDDPSRLADLERLGLISSLCFVLHGSAWALRSAAFARFAQRYGNRVIYAGSSRKLYEDIRLVAAADLILPDASAVAGRGTDARHLREMALGGAFDADMRRLLLDCADMLGGVQAGAMQVIRGELDRCAEGYLNGAYAAQHGQET
;
A
#
# COMPACT_ATOMS: atom_id res chain seq x y z
N MET A 1 -1.30 29.35 4.87
CA MET A 1 -1.33 27.92 5.28
C MET A 1 0.10 27.53 5.53
N ASP A 2 0.45 27.30 6.78
CA ASP A 2 1.81 26.94 7.18
C ASP A 2 2.12 25.49 6.78
N CYS A 3 3.18 25.31 6.00
CA CYS A 3 3.65 24.03 5.50
C CYS A 3 4.61 23.40 6.51
N GLU A 4 4.19 22.35 7.22
CA GLU A 4 5.10 21.55 8.03
C GLU A 4 5.91 20.60 7.13
N SER A 5 7.23 20.81 7.08
CA SER A 5 8.19 19.91 6.45
C SER A 5 8.53 18.73 7.37
N TYR A 6 8.32 17.50 6.90
CA TYR A 6 8.66 16.29 7.65
C TYR A 6 10.00 15.73 7.21
N HIS A 7 10.98 15.72 8.12
CA HIS A 7 12.29 15.12 7.89
C HIS A 7 12.23 13.61 8.18
N LEU A 8 12.35 12.79 7.13
CA LEU A 8 12.47 11.34 7.28
C LEU A 8 13.92 11.01 7.64
N GLY A 9 14.22 11.01 8.93
CA GLY A 9 15.57 10.84 9.47
C GLY A 9 16.26 9.53 9.05
N GLY A 10 17.49 9.70 8.54
CA GLY A 10 18.65 8.83 8.62
C GLY A 10 19.86 9.74 8.90
N LYS A 11 20.96 9.20 9.43
CA LYS A 11 22.15 9.92 9.97
C LYS A 11 22.44 11.29 9.30
N ALA A 12 22.81 12.27 10.12
CA ALA A 12 23.19 13.63 9.74
C ALA A 12 24.18 13.62 8.55
N GLY A 13 23.64 13.84 7.35
CA GLY A 13 24.38 13.74 6.08
C GLY A 13 23.45 13.47 4.89
N ASP A 14 22.44 12.61 5.06
CA ASP A 14 21.52 12.21 3.97
C ASP A 14 20.10 12.77 4.18
N CYS A 15 20.01 14.08 4.40
CA CYS A 15 18.71 14.75 4.50
C CYS A 15 18.08 14.82 3.10
N ALA A 16 17.41 13.75 2.68
CA ALA A 16 16.53 13.79 1.53
C ALA A 16 15.33 14.67 1.88
N THR A 17 15.45 15.97 1.61
CA THR A 17 14.33 16.90 1.65
C THR A 17 13.29 16.42 0.65
N ILE A 18 12.24 15.77 1.12
CA ILE A 18 11.04 15.54 0.32
C ILE A 18 10.30 16.87 0.32
N ALA A 19 10.48 17.65 -0.75
CA ALA A 19 9.79 18.92 -0.92
C ALA A 19 8.27 18.70 -0.77
N PRO A 20 7.56 19.60 -0.07
CA PRO A 20 6.11 19.53 0.01
C PRO A 20 5.55 19.96 -1.34
N LEU A 21 5.29 18.99 -2.21
CA LEU A 21 4.43 19.23 -3.36
C LEU A 21 3.00 19.26 -2.83
N GLY A 22 2.40 20.45 -2.87
CA GLY A 22 0.99 20.67 -2.55
C GLY A 22 0.11 19.64 -3.25
N SER A 23 -0.85 19.11 -2.50
CA SER A 23 -1.73 17.97 -2.81
C SER A 23 -1.18 16.58 -2.46
N TRP A 24 -1.03 16.41 -1.15
CA TRP A 24 -1.09 15.14 -0.41
C TRP A 24 -2.39 14.36 -0.72
N ARG A 25 -2.52 13.82 -1.93
CA ARG A 25 -3.64 12.94 -2.35
C ARG A 25 -3.35 11.47 -2.09
N GLY A 26 -2.57 11.22 -1.04
CA GLY A 26 -2.14 9.89 -0.59
C GLY A 26 -1.29 9.09 -1.57
N HIS A 27 -0.83 9.70 -2.65
CA HIS A 27 0.00 9.05 -3.67
C HIS A 27 1.42 9.62 -3.68
N PHE A 28 2.41 8.74 -3.85
CA PHE A 28 3.84 9.08 -3.87
C PHE A 28 4.40 8.92 -5.28
N THR A 29 5.27 9.83 -5.71
CA THR A 29 5.98 9.71 -7.00
C THR A 29 6.87 8.47 -7.04
N ARG A 30 7.16 7.96 -8.25
CA ARG A 30 8.05 6.81 -8.44
C ARG A 30 9.41 6.96 -7.74
N ALA A 31 9.99 8.16 -7.78
CA ALA A 31 11.26 8.46 -7.12
C ALA A 31 11.16 8.36 -5.59
N GLN A 32 10.08 8.88 -4.99
CA GLN A 32 9.83 8.79 -3.55
C GLN A 32 9.63 7.33 -3.12
N ARG A 33 8.78 6.57 -3.83
CA ARG A 33 8.54 5.15 -3.54
C ARG A 33 9.82 4.33 -3.59
N THR A 34 10.64 4.55 -4.62
CA THR A 34 11.94 3.87 -4.78
C THR A 34 12.87 4.12 -3.58
N ARG A 35 13.05 5.39 -3.18
CA ARG A 35 13.91 5.74 -2.04
C ARG A 35 13.42 5.12 -0.74
N VAL A 36 12.12 5.19 -0.46
CA VAL A 36 11.56 4.64 0.78
C VAL A 36 11.76 3.13 0.84
N ARG A 37 11.60 2.42 -0.27
CA ARG A 37 11.80 0.96 -0.32
C ARG A 37 13.24 0.55 -0.16
N GLU A 38 14.17 1.26 -0.79
CA GLU A 38 15.61 1.06 -0.59
C GLU A 38 15.97 1.28 0.89
N ALA A 39 15.43 2.33 1.52
CA ALA A 39 15.61 2.60 2.95
C ALA A 39 14.98 1.55 3.89
N LEU A 40 14.04 0.74 3.39
CA LEU A 40 13.42 -0.36 4.13
C LEU A 40 14.02 -1.73 3.75
N GLY A 41 15.01 -1.79 2.85
CA GLY A 41 15.59 -3.04 2.37
C GLY A 41 14.63 -3.93 1.57
N LEU A 42 13.55 -3.34 1.02
CA LEU A 42 12.53 -4.08 0.29
C LEU A 42 12.99 -4.33 -1.15
N GLY A 43 13.03 -5.60 -1.54
CA GLY A 43 13.48 -6.01 -2.87
C GLY A 43 12.73 -5.33 -4.00
N ARG A 44 13.42 -5.12 -5.13
CA ARG A 44 12.87 -4.41 -6.32
C ARG A 44 11.74 -5.16 -7.01
N HIS A 45 11.59 -6.46 -6.75
CA HIS A 45 10.64 -7.35 -7.44
C HIS A 45 9.40 -7.69 -6.61
N ALA A 46 9.41 -7.41 -5.31
CA ALA A 46 8.27 -7.69 -4.45
C ALA A 46 7.18 -6.65 -4.67
N VAL A 47 5.97 -7.07 -5.02
CA VAL A 47 4.81 -6.17 -4.98
C VAL A 47 4.24 -6.23 -3.57
N LEU A 48 4.16 -5.06 -2.92
CA LEU A 48 3.74 -4.92 -1.54
C LEU A 48 2.26 -4.53 -1.48
N VAL A 49 1.48 -5.44 -0.91
CA VAL A 49 0.07 -5.24 -0.61
C VAL A 49 -0.06 -4.98 0.89
N THR A 50 -0.63 -3.83 1.26
CA THR A 50 -0.90 -3.50 2.67
C THR A 50 -2.37 -3.63 3.01
N SER A 51 -2.68 -4.14 4.20
CA SER A 51 -4.06 -4.28 4.69
C SER A 51 -4.12 -4.20 6.22
N ALA A 52 -5.23 -3.67 6.73
CA ALA A 52 -5.55 -3.63 8.16
C ALA A 52 -5.96 -5.01 8.65
N LEU A 53 -5.28 -5.54 9.66
CA LEU A 53 -5.59 -6.85 10.25
C LEU A 53 -7.01 -6.88 10.84
N GLU A 54 -7.45 -5.80 11.46
CA GLU A 54 -8.80 -5.66 12.01
C GLU A 54 -9.86 -5.93 10.94
N SER A 55 -9.63 -5.44 9.72
CA SER A 55 -10.55 -5.60 8.58
C SER A 55 -10.61 -7.04 8.06
N LEU A 56 -9.64 -7.89 8.41
CA LEU A 56 -9.61 -9.31 8.03
C LEU A 56 -10.28 -10.22 9.06
N LYS A 57 -10.63 -9.67 10.23
CA LYS A 57 -11.33 -10.40 11.29
C LYS A 57 -12.84 -10.34 11.14
N ASP A 58 -13.34 -9.54 10.20
CA ASP A 58 -14.76 -9.36 10.01
C ASP A 58 -15.39 -10.70 9.61
N GLU A 59 -16.05 -11.35 10.57
CA GLU A 59 -16.74 -12.63 10.36
C GLU A 59 -18.00 -12.43 9.50
N ASP A 60 -18.52 -11.20 9.44
CA ASP A 60 -19.68 -10.83 8.63
C ASP A 60 -19.30 -10.56 7.17
N ASP A 61 -18.02 -10.26 6.88
CA ASP A 61 -17.46 -10.10 5.52
C ASP A 61 -16.20 -10.94 5.27
N PRO A 62 -16.34 -12.26 5.02
CA PRO A 62 -15.21 -13.14 4.73
C PRO A 62 -14.54 -12.86 3.38
N SER A 63 -15.11 -12.01 2.53
CA SER A 63 -14.59 -11.75 1.17
C SER A 63 -13.18 -11.15 1.19
N ARG A 64 -12.82 -10.43 2.25
CA ARG A 64 -11.53 -9.74 2.38
C ARG A 64 -10.37 -10.71 2.59
N LEU A 65 -10.60 -11.69 3.47
CA LEU A 65 -9.62 -12.75 3.65
C LEU A 65 -9.52 -13.61 2.39
N ALA A 66 -10.64 -13.89 1.73
CA ALA A 66 -10.67 -14.62 0.46
C ALA A 66 -9.86 -13.89 -0.63
N ASP A 67 -9.96 -12.56 -0.71
CA ASP A 67 -9.16 -11.75 -1.63
C ASP A 67 -7.67 -11.82 -1.33
N LEU A 68 -7.28 -11.71 -0.06
CA LEU A 68 -5.88 -11.89 0.33
C LEU A 68 -5.38 -13.30 0.00
N GLU A 69 -6.19 -14.33 0.23
CA GLU A 69 -5.87 -15.70 -0.13
C GLU A 69 -5.73 -15.86 -1.65
N ARG A 70 -6.60 -15.21 -2.42
CA ARG A 70 -6.57 -15.22 -3.88
C ARG A 70 -5.33 -14.52 -4.43
N LEU A 71 -5.01 -13.34 -3.91
CA LEU A 71 -3.77 -12.62 -4.21
C LEU A 71 -2.54 -13.44 -3.79
N GLY A 72 -2.64 -14.22 -2.71
CA GLY A 72 -1.55 -15.07 -2.22
C GLY A 72 -1.10 -16.16 -3.19
N LEU A 73 -1.91 -16.47 -4.22
CA LEU A 73 -1.52 -17.36 -5.32
C LEU A 73 -0.42 -16.77 -6.20
N ILE A 74 -0.28 -15.45 -6.21
CA ILE A 74 0.79 -14.75 -6.93
C ILE A 74 2.06 -14.80 -6.07
N SER A 75 2.99 -15.66 -6.46
CA SER A 75 4.17 -16.06 -5.65
C SER A 75 5.08 -14.89 -5.23
N SER A 76 5.07 -13.80 -5.98
CA SER A 76 5.89 -12.60 -5.78
C SER A 76 5.21 -11.48 -5.00
N LEU A 77 3.95 -11.64 -4.61
CA LEU A 77 3.30 -10.69 -3.71
C LEU A 77 3.82 -10.89 -2.30
N CYS A 78 4.05 -9.78 -1.61
CA CYS A 78 4.30 -9.75 -0.18
C CYS A 78 3.21 -8.91 0.49
N PHE A 79 2.72 -9.40 1.60
CA PHE A 79 1.65 -8.79 2.38
C PHE A 79 2.27 -8.11 3.59
N VAL A 80 2.00 -6.82 3.76
CA VAL A 80 2.35 -6.09 4.96
C VAL A 80 1.08 -5.80 5.73
N LEU A 81 0.94 -6.46 6.87
CA LEU A 81 -0.27 -6.41 7.67
C LEU A 81 -0.02 -5.55 8.89
N HIS A 82 -0.88 -4.57 9.09
CA HIS A 82 -0.79 -3.62 10.20
C HIS A 82 -2.00 -3.75 11.11
N GLY A 83 -1.89 -3.19 12.32
CA GLY A 83 -2.96 -3.22 13.31
C GLY A 83 -2.52 -3.85 14.61
N SER A 84 -3.49 -4.08 15.48
CA SER A 84 -3.30 -4.58 16.83
C SER A 84 -2.77 -6.03 16.82
N ALA A 85 -1.81 -6.33 17.70
CA ALA A 85 -1.30 -7.69 17.88
C ALA A 85 -2.39 -8.66 18.35
N TRP A 86 -3.47 -8.16 18.97
CA TRP A 86 -4.65 -8.97 19.29
C TRP A 86 -5.37 -9.50 18.06
N ALA A 87 -5.20 -8.86 16.90
CA ALA A 87 -5.70 -9.34 15.62
C ALA A 87 -5.03 -10.64 15.16
N LEU A 88 -3.75 -10.82 15.51
CA LEU A 88 -2.97 -12.00 15.16
C LEU A 88 -3.46 -13.29 15.82
N ARG A 89 -4.26 -13.19 16.88
CA ARG A 89 -4.84 -14.36 17.58
C ARG A 89 -5.98 -15.03 16.80
N SER A 90 -6.41 -14.44 15.68
CA SER A 90 -7.41 -15.05 14.81
C SER A 90 -6.89 -16.35 14.19
N ALA A 91 -7.66 -17.44 14.30
CA ALA A 91 -7.34 -18.71 13.66
C ALA A 91 -7.25 -18.58 12.13
N ALA A 92 -8.05 -17.68 11.53
CA ALA A 92 -8.02 -17.41 10.11
C ALA A 92 -6.69 -16.78 9.69
N PHE A 93 -6.20 -15.81 10.49
CA PHE A 93 -4.89 -15.21 10.26
C PHE A 93 -3.75 -16.21 10.45
N ALA A 94 -3.81 -17.05 11.49
CA ALA A 94 -2.80 -18.08 11.72
C ALA A 94 -2.68 -19.03 10.52
N ARG A 95 -3.81 -19.45 9.92
CA ARG A 95 -3.82 -20.26 8.69
C ARG A 95 -3.23 -19.51 7.50
N PHE A 96 -3.62 -18.24 7.32
CA PHE A 96 -3.08 -17.39 6.25
C PHE A 96 -1.56 -17.24 6.37
N ALA A 97 -1.06 -16.86 7.54
CA ALA A 97 0.37 -16.72 7.80
C ALA A 97 1.13 -18.05 7.65
N GLN A 98 0.54 -19.17 8.08
CA GLN A 98 1.13 -20.50 7.87
C GLN A 98 1.23 -20.86 6.38
N ARG A 99 0.20 -20.52 5.58
CA ARG A 99 0.15 -20.82 4.14
C ARG A 99 1.10 -19.97 3.31
N TYR A 100 1.20 -18.68 3.62
CA TYR A 100 1.97 -17.71 2.81
C TYR A 100 3.35 -17.39 3.40
N GLY A 101 3.60 -17.79 4.65
CA GLY A 101 4.92 -17.88 5.28
C GLY A 101 5.70 -16.56 5.25
N ASN A 102 6.90 -16.63 4.70
CA ASN A 102 7.83 -15.50 4.58
C ASN A 102 7.32 -14.32 3.73
N ARG A 103 6.19 -14.48 3.04
CA ARG A 103 5.53 -13.41 2.28
C ARG A 103 4.59 -12.56 3.12
N VAL A 104 4.38 -12.90 4.39
CA VAL A 104 3.53 -12.13 5.30
C VAL A 104 4.40 -11.45 6.35
N ILE A 105 4.38 -10.12 6.35
CA ILE A 105 5.13 -9.27 7.28
C ILE A 105 4.11 -8.58 8.18
N TYR A 106 4.26 -8.74 9.49
CA TYR A 106 3.49 -7.97 10.45
C TYR A 106 4.24 -6.69 10.80
N ALA A 107 3.63 -5.54 10.48
CA ALA A 107 4.20 -4.22 10.73
C ALA A 107 3.76 -3.58 12.06
N GLY A 108 2.79 -4.19 12.77
CA GLY A 108 2.25 -3.60 14.00
C GLY A 108 1.24 -2.49 13.76
N SER A 109 0.73 -1.92 14.85
CA SER A 109 0.08 -0.61 14.81
C SER A 109 1.15 0.44 15.11
N SER A 110 1.51 1.25 14.11
CA SER A 110 2.30 2.41 14.41
C SER A 110 1.39 3.49 14.99
N ARG A 111 1.81 4.08 16.11
CA ARG A 111 1.22 5.33 16.61
C ARG A 111 1.90 6.55 16.00
N LYS A 112 2.91 6.34 15.16
CA LYS A 112 3.76 7.39 14.61
C LYS A 112 3.42 7.59 13.15
N LEU A 113 2.86 8.76 12.86
CA LEU A 113 2.47 9.17 11.50
C LEU A 113 3.57 8.96 10.45
N TYR A 114 4.85 9.20 10.80
CA TYR A 114 5.96 9.04 9.85
C TYR A 114 6.19 7.58 9.42
N GLU A 115 5.94 6.59 10.28
CA GLU A 115 6.12 5.17 9.94
C GLU A 115 4.99 4.71 9.03
N ASP A 116 3.75 5.17 9.29
CA ASP A 116 2.61 4.93 8.41
C ASP A 116 2.81 5.57 7.04
N ILE A 117 3.30 6.81 6.97
CA ILE A 117 3.65 7.48 5.70
C ILE A 117 4.68 6.65 4.91
N ARG A 118 5.73 6.16 5.57
CA ARG A 118 6.76 5.34 4.91
C ARG A 118 6.19 4.03 4.39
N LEU A 119 5.29 3.39 5.14
CA LEU A 119 4.64 2.17 4.70
C LEU A 119 3.74 2.41 3.49
N VAL A 120 2.90 3.46 3.53
CA VAL A 120 2.02 3.86 2.42
C VAL A 120 2.84 4.22 1.17
N ALA A 121 4.01 4.85 1.35
CA ALA A 121 4.93 5.15 0.26
C ALA A 121 5.62 3.91 -0.32
N ALA A 122 5.87 2.89 0.50
CA ALA A 122 6.48 1.65 0.05
C ALA A 122 5.48 0.72 -0.66
N ALA A 123 4.21 0.79 -0.25
CA ALA A 123 3.14 -0.06 -0.75
C ALA A 123 2.80 0.23 -2.23
N ASP A 124 2.68 -0.85 -3.00
CA ASP A 124 2.23 -0.79 -4.38
C ASP A 124 0.68 -0.80 -4.43
N LEU A 125 0.04 -1.47 -3.46
CA LEU A 125 -1.42 -1.55 -3.32
C LEU A 125 -1.85 -1.45 -1.85
N ILE A 126 -2.88 -0.65 -1.56
CA ILE A 126 -3.55 -0.63 -0.26
C ILE A 126 -4.92 -1.28 -0.39
N LEU A 127 -5.19 -2.35 0.37
CA LEU A 127 -6.52 -2.93 0.45
C LEU A 127 -7.37 -2.09 1.41
N PRO A 128 -8.52 -1.55 0.96
CA PRO A 128 -9.28 -0.59 1.74
C PRO A 128 -9.89 -1.20 3.01
N ASP A 129 -9.85 -0.44 4.10
CA ASP A 129 -10.46 -0.82 5.37
C ASP A 129 -11.99 -0.56 5.35
N ALA A 130 -12.81 -1.54 5.77
CA ALA A 130 -14.25 -1.34 6.01
C ALA A 130 -14.49 -0.35 7.16
N SER A 131 -13.59 -0.33 8.15
CA SER A 131 -13.73 0.48 9.35
C SER A 131 -13.35 1.95 9.15
N ALA A 132 -12.71 2.29 8.02
CA ALA A 132 -12.36 3.67 7.64
C ALA A 132 -13.57 4.59 7.46
N VAL A 133 -14.78 4.03 7.36
CA VAL A 133 -16.05 4.78 7.30
C VAL A 133 -16.40 5.38 8.68
N ALA A 134 -15.79 4.91 9.77
CA ALA A 134 -16.09 5.32 11.15
C ALA A 134 -15.05 6.28 11.78
N GLY A 135 -14.52 7.23 11.00
CA GLY A 135 -14.08 8.55 11.52
C GLY A 135 -13.05 8.63 12.65
N ARG A 136 -12.26 7.59 12.93
CA ARG A 136 -11.22 7.63 13.98
C ARG A 136 -9.82 7.60 13.38
N GLY A 137 -9.32 8.79 13.08
CA GLY A 137 -7.90 9.06 12.81
C GLY A 137 -7.62 9.38 11.34
N THR A 138 -7.05 10.56 11.11
CA THR A 138 -6.39 10.93 9.84
C THR A 138 -5.02 10.26 9.76
N ASP A 139 -4.99 8.94 9.62
CA ASP A 139 -3.73 8.24 9.30
C ASP A 139 -3.43 8.32 7.79
N ALA A 140 -2.18 8.09 7.41
CA ALA A 140 -1.74 8.24 6.02
C ALA A 140 -2.44 7.27 5.05
N ARG A 141 -2.98 6.15 5.55
CA ARG A 141 -3.73 5.18 4.74
C ARG A 141 -5.13 5.69 4.46
N HIS A 142 -5.84 6.13 5.49
CA HIS A 142 -7.16 6.72 5.35
C HIS A 142 -7.13 7.90 4.38
N LEU A 143 -6.09 8.73 4.44
CA LEU A 143 -5.89 9.83 3.50
C LEU A 143 -5.62 9.36 2.06
N ARG A 144 -5.00 8.20 1.85
CA ARG A 144 -4.87 7.58 0.52
C ARG A 144 -6.19 7.01 0.03
N GLU A 145 -6.91 6.28 0.87
CA GLU A 145 -8.23 5.72 0.56
C GLU A 145 -9.23 6.81 0.17
N MET A 146 -9.25 7.93 0.89
CA MET A 146 -10.14 9.05 0.63
C MET A 146 -9.72 9.93 -0.54
N ALA A 147 -8.52 9.74 -1.08
CA ALA A 147 -7.99 10.50 -2.19
C ALA A 147 -8.00 9.68 -3.49
N LEU A 148 -7.35 10.21 -4.53
CA LEU A 148 -7.16 9.51 -5.81
C LEU A 148 -6.41 8.17 -5.65
N GLY A 149 -5.72 7.99 -4.52
CA GLY A 149 -5.22 6.73 -3.98
C GLY A 149 -6.20 5.58 -4.07
N GLY A 150 -7.33 5.74 -3.39
CA GLY A 150 -8.30 4.67 -3.18
C GLY A 150 -8.92 4.13 -4.47
N ALA A 151 -9.21 5.00 -5.44
CA ALA A 151 -9.75 4.58 -6.74
C ALA A 151 -8.76 3.70 -7.52
N PHE A 152 -7.49 4.13 -7.56
CA PHE A 152 -6.41 3.33 -8.17
C PHE A 152 -6.26 1.99 -7.45
N ASP A 153 -6.24 2.00 -6.12
CA ASP A 153 -6.09 0.79 -5.32
C ASP A 153 -7.27 -0.19 -5.56
N ALA A 154 -8.50 0.32 -5.65
CA ALA A 154 -9.67 -0.50 -5.96
C ALA A 154 -9.61 -1.14 -7.36
N ASP A 155 -9.24 -0.36 -8.39
CA ASP A 155 -9.10 -0.84 -9.76
C ASP A 155 -7.99 -1.90 -9.89
N MET A 156 -6.84 -1.66 -9.26
CA MET A 156 -5.71 -2.58 -9.31
C MET A 156 -5.96 -3.84 -8.50
N ARG A 157 -6.65 -3.77 -7.35
CA ARG A 157 -7.12 -4.95 -6.61
C ARG A 157 -7.97 -5.84 -7.53
N ARG A 158 -8.99 -5.26 -8.18
CA ARG A 158 -9.88 -6.01 -9.08
C ARG A 158 -9.10 -6.68 -10.21
N LEU A 159 -8.23 -5.93 -10.88
CA LEU A 159 -7.41 -6.46 -11.97
C LEU A 159 -6.50 -7.61 -11.52
N LEU A 160 -5.85 -7.48 -10.36
CA LEU A 160 -4.97 -8.52 -9.83
C LEU A 160 -5.73 -9.79 -9.42
N LEU A 161 -6.93 -9.64 -8.85
CA LEU A 161 -7.81 -10.76 -8.52
C LEU A 161 -8.29 -11.49 -9.79
N ASP A 162 -8.72 -10.74 -10.80
CA ASP A 162 -9.15 -11.28 -12.09
C ASP A 162 -8.02 -12.04 -12.80
N CYS A 163 -6.78 -11.59 -12.62
CA CYS A 163 -5.59 -12.17 -13.25
C CYS A 163 -4.81 -13.15 -12.37
N ALA A 164 -5.27 -13.47 -11.15
CA ALA A 164 -4.47 -14.19 -10.16
C ALA A 164 -3.95 -15.55 -10.63
N ASP A 165 -4.77 -16.31 -11.35
CA ASP A 165 -4.38 -17.63 -11.90
C ASP A 165 -3.28 -17.51 -12.96
N MET A 166 -3.40 -16.52 -13.84
CA MET A 166 -2.40 -16.27 -14.89
C MET A 166 -1.08 -15.82 -14.27
N LEU A 167 -1.16 -14.97 -13.24
CA LEU A 167 0.00 -14.42 -12.54
C LEU A 167 0.66 -15.42 -11.59
N GLY A 168 -0.05 -16.46 -11.13
CA GLY A 168 0.49 -17.50 -10.26
C GLY A 168 1.65 -18.29 -10.88
N GLY A 169 1.70 -18.41 -12.21
CA GLY A 169 2.77 -19.08 -12.94
C GLY A 169 3.95 -18.18 -13.35
N VAL A 170 3.90 -16.89 -13.02
CA VAL A 170 4.87 -15.89 -13.50
C VAL A 170 6.14 -15.90 -12.64
N GLN A 171 7.30 -15.95 -13.29
CA GLN A 171 8.60 -15.91 -12.62
C GLN A 171 8.94 -14.52 -12.08
N ALA A 172 9.83 -14.46 -11.07
CA ALA A 172 10.21 -13.23 -10.38
C ALA A 172 10.71 -12.09 -11.30
N GLY A 173 11.36 -12.40 -12.42
CA GLY A 173 11.82 -11.39 -13.39
C GLY A 173 10.66 -10.66 -14.08
N ALA A 174 9.58 -11.35 -14.43
CA ALA A 174 8.39 -10.75 -15.03
C ALA A 174 7.57 -9.95 -13.99
N MET A 175 7.73 -10.25 -12.71
CA MET A 175 7.10 -9.47 -11.63
C MET A 175 7.76 -8.10 -11.42
N GLN A 176 9.03 -7.93 -11.80
CA GLN A 176 9.64 -6.62 -11.91
C GLN A 176 8.92 -5.73 -12.93
N VAL A 177 8.52 -6.32 -14.06
CA VAL A 177 7.80 -5.62 -15.12
C VAL A 177 6.42 -5.22 -14.63
N ILE A 178 5.69 -6.14 -14.01
CA ILE A 178 4.37 -5.85 -13.41
C ILE A 178 4.46 -4.72 -12.39
N ARG A 179 5.48 -4.74 -11.52
CA ARG A 179 5.70 -3.65 -10.57
C ARG A 179 6.04 -2.33 -11.27
N GLY A 180 6.88 -2.36 -12.30
CA GLY A 180 7.18 -1.18 -13.11
C GLY A 180 5.94 -0.59 -13.79
N GLU A 181 5.03 -1.45 -14.24
CA GLU A 181 3.74 -1.04 -14.80
C GLU A 181 2.78 -0.49 -13.75
N LEU A 182 2.70 -1.09 -12.56
CA LEU A 182 1.96 -0.53 -11.42
C LEU A 182 2.49 0.86 -11.05
N ASP A 183 3.82 1.02 -11.02
CA ASP A 183 4.46 2.29 -10.75
C ASP A 183 4.08 3.35 -11.80
N ARG A 184 4.13 2.97 -13.08
CA ARG A 184 3.76 3.82 -14.23
C ARG A 184 2.28 4.18 -14.23
N CYS A 185 1.41 3.23 -13.95
CA CYS A 185 -0.04 3.45 -13.84
C CYS A 185 -0.37 4.39 -12.69
N ALA A 186 0.24 4.21 -11.52
CA ALA A 186 0.04 5.12 -10.38
C ALA A 186 0.48 6.55 -10.71
N GLU A 187 1.60 6.72 -11.41
CA GLU A 187 2.06 8.03 -11.88
C GLU A 187 1.13 8.63 -12.96
N GLY A 188 0.62 7.80 -13.88
CA GLY A 188 -0.36 8.21 -14.88
C GLY A 188 -1.69 8.67 -14.26
N TYR A 189 -2.19 7.95 -13.24
CA TYR A 189 -3.39 8.33 -12.50
C TYR A 189 -3.22 9.67 -11.79
N LEU A 190 -2.08 9.89 -11.13
CA LEU A 190 -1.74 11.16 -10.50
C LEU A 190 -1.75 12.32 -11.50
N ASN A 191 -1.03 12.16 -12.61
CA ASN A 191 -0.88 13.20 -13.60
C ASN A 191 -2.19 13.50 -14.35
N GLY A 192 -2.94 12.46 -14.71
CA GLY A 192 -4.23 12.59 -15.38
C GLY A 192 -5.27 13.29 -14.48
N ALA A 193 -5.32 12.93 -13.20
CA ALA A 193 -6.25 13.56 -12.26
C ALA A 193 -5.84 15.00 -11.88
N TYR A 194 -4.54 15.30 -11.83
CA TYR A 194 -4.04 16.67 -11.70
C TYR A 194 -4.45 17.54 -12.91
N ALA A 195 -4.25 17.02 -14.12
CA ALA A 195 -4.65 17.70 -15.36
C ALA A 195 -6.17 17.92 -15.43
N ALA A 196 -6.97 16.96 -14.99
CA ALA A 196 -8.44 17.08 -14.97
C ALA A 196 -8.94 18.19 -14.03
N GLN A 197 -8.19 18.54 -13.00
CA GLN A 197 -8.61 19.55 -12.02
C GLN A 197 -8.08 20.94 -12.30
N HIS A 198 -6.89 21.04 -12.87
CA HIS A 198 -6.31 22.33 -13.24
C HIS A 198 -6.58 22.71 -14.70
N GLY A 199 -7.12 21.79 -15.51
CA GLY A 199 -7.60 22.05 -16.87
C GLY A 199 -9.03 22.60 -16.97
N GLN A 200 -9.71 22.82 -15.84
CA GLN A 200 -11.06 23.42 -15.78
C GLN A 200 -11.04 24.91 -15.41
N GLU A 201 -9.86 25.54 -15.28
CA GLU A 201 -9.70 26.97 -14.93
C GLU A 201 -9.37 27.89 -16.13
N THR A 202 -9.57 27.43 -17.38
CA THR A 202 -9.46 28.27 -18.58
C THR A 202 -10.78 28.40 -19.31
#